data_AF-A0A954D408-F1
#
_entry.id   AF-A0A954D408-F1
#
_cell.length_a   1.000
_cell.length_b   1.000
_cell.length_c   1.000
_cell.angle_alpha   90.00
_cell.angle_beta   90.00
_cell.angle_gamma   90.00
#
_symmetry.space_group_name_H-M   'P 1'
#
loop_
_entity.id
_entity.type
_entity.pdbx_description
1 polymer ?
#
loop_
_entity_poly.entity_id
_entity_poly.type
_entity_poly.pdbx_seq_one_letter_code
_entity_poly.pdbx_strand_id
1 'polypeptide(L)'
;QILRACRALLRRPGNVLILFPEGTRSRDGAMGAFQPGIGMVVAGTEVPVVPCRIEGAHRAWPKGAWWPRPRKLTVCFGAPLSFAARGRGKEAAFAISAELEAAVRECQ
;
A
#
# COMPACT_ATOMS: atom_id res chain seq x y z
N GLN A 1 -8.51 10.90 -12.30
CA GLN A 1 -7.97 12.20 -11.85
C GLN A 1 -7.06 12.07 -10.62
N ILE A 2 -7.46 11.39 -9.54
CA ILE A 2 -6.63 11.17 -8.32
C ILE A 2 -5.25 10.58 -8.60
N LEU A 3 -5.13 9.50 -9.36
CA LEU A 3 -3.85 8.81 -9.57
C LEU A 3 -2.81 9.67 -10.31
N ARG A 4 -3.28 10.58 -11.19
CA ARG A 4 -2.42 11.58 -11.84
C ARG A 4 -1.88 12.59 -10.83
N ALA A 5 -2.71 13.01 -9.87
CA ALA A 5 -2.29 13.91 -8.80
C ALA A 5 -1.28 13.24 -7.86
N CYS A 6 -1.52 11.99 -7.44
CA CYS A 6 -0.56 11.21 -6.65
C CYS A 6 0.80 11.14 -7.34
N ARG A 7 0.82 10.81 -8.64
CA ARG A 7 2.05 10.73 -9.42
C ARG A 7 2.76 12.09 -9.55
N ALA A 8 2.02 13.18 -9.66
CA ALA A 8 2.59 14.53 -9.69
C ALA A 8 3.20 14.92 -8.34
N LEU A 9 2.55 14.57 -7.22
CA LEU A 9 3.06 14.82 -5.88
C LEU A 9 4.36 14.06 -5.63
N LEU A 10 4.44 12.80 -6.03
CA LEU A 10 5.63 11.96 -5.85
C LEU A 10 6.86 12.42 -6.65
N ARG A 11 6.68 13.28 -7.67
CA ARG A 11 7.82 13.87 -8.40
C ARG A 11 8.50 15.00 -7.62
N ARG A 12 7.86 15.54 -6.59
CA ARG A 12 8.44 16.62 -5.80
C ARG A 12 9.28 16.01 -4.67
N PRO A 13 10.55 16.38 -4.55
CA PRO A 13 11.39 15.95 -3.44
C PRO A 13 10.74 16.27 -2.08
N GLY A 14 10.90 15.37 -1.11
CA GLY A 14 10.36 15.52 0.24
C GLY A 14 8.89 15.08 0.42
N ASN A 15 8.16 14.79 -0.67
CA ASN A 15 6.81 14.27 -0.55
C ASN A 15 6.79 12.76 -0.28
N VAL A 16 5.97 12.35 0.69
CA VAL A 16 5.69 10.95 1.01
C VAL A 16 4.20 10.69 0.83
N LEU A 17 3.86 9.58 0.18
CA LEU A 17 2.48 9.15 0.00
C LEU A 17 2.27 7.79 0.68
N ILE A 18 1.28 7.73 1.56
CA ILE A 18 0.82 6.49 2.19
C ILE A 18 -0.42 6.02 1.45
N LEU A 19 -0.42 4.77 0.98
CA LEU A 19 -1.53 4.17 0.25
C LEU A 19 -1.95 2.87 0.92
N PHE A 20 -3.27 2.70 1.07
CA PHE A 20 -3.89 1.43 1.44
C PHE A 20 -4.52 0.83 0.19
N PRO A 21 -3.83 -0.09 -0.51
CA PRO A 21 -4.29 -0.61 -1.79
C PRO A 21 -5.58 -1.44 -1.67
N GLU A 22 -5.98 -1.87 -0.48
CA GLU A 22 -7.28 -2.49 -0.20
C GLU A 22 -8.47 -1.52 -0.32
N GLY A 23 -8.22 -0.21 -0.19
CA GLY A 23 -9.23 0.85 -0.31
C GLY A 23 -10.24 0.96 0.85
N THR A 24 -10.26 0.02 1.79
CA THR A 24 -11.10 0.08 2.99
C THR A 24 -10.46 -0.67 4.16
N ARG A 25 -10.89 -0.38 5.39
CA ARG A 25 -10.50 -1.16 6.56
C ARG A 25 -11.08 -2.57 6.47
N SER A 26 -10.27 -3.56 6.82
CA SER A 26 -10.68 -4.96 6.93
C SER A 26 -11.86 -5.14 7.90
N ARG A 27 -12.78 -6.05 7.54
CA ARG A 27 -13.99 -6.39 8.32
C ARG A 27 -13.74 -7.47 9.36
N ASP A 28 -12.78 -8.35 9.11
CA ASP A 28 -12.45 -9.53 9.92
C ASP A 28 -11.00 -9.52 10.43
N GLY A 29 -10.20 -8.53 10.02
CA GLY A 29 -8.79 -8.39 10.36
C GLY A 29 -7.85 -9.11 9.39
N ALA A 30 -8.37 -9.82 8.38
CA ALA A 30 -7.56 -10.34 7.29
C ALA A 30 -7.24 -9.25 6.27
N MET A 31 -6.07 -9.35 5.64
CA MET A 31 -5.65 -8.42 4.58
C MET A 31 -6.45 -8.71 3.30
N GLY A 32 -7.16 -7.70 2.82
CA GLY A 32 -7.92 -7.75 1.57
C GLY A 32 -7.02 -7.75 0.32
N ALA A 33 -7.65 -7.91 -0.83
CA ALA A 33 -6.96 -7.90 -2.12
C ALA A 33 -6.51 -6.50 -2.50
N PHE A 34 -5.29 -6.39 -3.04
CA PHE A 34 -4.76 -5.11 -3.46
C PHE A 34 -5.37 -4.66 -4.79
N GLN A 35 -5.76 -3.39 -4.87
CA GLN A 35 -6.23 -2.77 -6.10
C GLN A 35 -5.04 -2.34 -6.97
N PRO A 36 -5.13 -2.51 -8.32
CA PRO A 36 -4.03 -2.22 -9.25
C PRO A 36 -3.65 -0.73 -9.33
N GLY A 37 -4.43 0.16 -8.71
CA GLY A 37 -4.21 1.61 -8.74
C GLY A 37 -2.82 2.02 -8.26
N ILE A 38 -2.25 1.30 -7.28
CA ILE A 38 -0.88 1.55 -6.80
C ILE A 38 0.14 1.31 -7.91
N GLY A 39 0.01 0.21 -8.66
CA GLY A 39 0.84 -0.10 -9.81
C GLY A 39 0.78 0.98 -10.90
N MET A 40 -0.40 1.56 -11.14
CA MET A 40 -0.53 2.67 -12.11
C MET A 40 0.19 3.96 -11.68
N VAL A 41 0.31 4.20 -10.37
CA VAL A 41 1.02 5.37 -9.83
C VAL A 41 2.53 5.21 -9.98
N VAL A 42 3.07 4.03 -9.64
CA VAL A 42 4.52 3.81 -9.48
C VAL A 42 5.22 3.23 -10.71
N ALA A 43 4.48 2.63 -11.65
CA ALA A 43 5.04 2.07 -12.88
C ALA A 43 5.82 3.12 -13.69
N GLY A 44 7.08 2.84 -13.98
CA GLY A 44 7.99 3.74 -14.69
C GLY A 44 8.28 5.01 -13.90
N THR A 45 8.41 4.90 -12.58
CA THR A 45 8.88 5.98 -11.69
C THR A 45 10.07 5.49 -10.88
N GLU A 46 11.01 6.39 -10.61
CA GLU A 46 12.19 6.17 -9.73
C GLU A 46 11.83 6.20 -8.24
N VAL A 47 10.54 6.32 -7.90
CA VAL A 47 10.10 6.51 -6.53
C VAL A 47 10.09 5.15 -5.83
N PRO A 48 10.88 4.97 -4.75
CA PRO A 48 10.88 3.70 -4.03
C PRO A 48 9.55 3.50 -3.32
N VAL A 49 9.06 2.26 -3.35
CA VAL A 49 7.86 1.83 -2.63
C VAL A 49 8.30 0.95 -1.47
N VAL A 50 7.94 1.32 -0.26
CA VAL A 50 8.24 0.53 0.94
C VAL A 50 6.99 -0.25 1.34
N PRO A 51 6.97 -1.59 1.21
CA PRO A 51 5.89 -2.43 1.72
C PRO A 51 5.74 -2.23 3.23
N CYS A 52 4.51 -2.05 3.71
CA CYS A 52 4.23 -1.86 5.13
C CYS A 52 3.03 -2.71 5.56
N ARG A 53 3.21 -3.51 6.62
CA ARG A 53 2.16 -4.35 7.22
C ARG A 53 1.83 -3.84 8.61
N ILE A 54 0.53 -3.72 8.89
CA ILE A 54 0.03 -3.30 10.20
C ILE A 54 -0.79 -4.45 10.80
N GLU A 55 -0.34 -4.95 11.95
CA GLU A 55 -1.03 -5.99 12.71
C GLU A 55 -1.65 -5.46 14.00
N GLY A 56 -2.72 -6.12 14.44
CA GLY A 56 -3.44 -5.74 15.66
C GLY A 56 -4.39 -4.55 15.51
N ALA A 57 -4.32 -3.80 14.41
CA ALA A 57 -5.17 -2.62 14.15
C ALA A 57 -6.67 -2.95 14.18
N HIS A 58 -7.09 -4.07 13.58
CA HIS A 58 -8.49 -4.50 13.64
C HIS A 58 -8.94 -4.82 15.07
N ARG A 59 -8.08 -5.43 15.90
CA ARG A 59 -8.39 -5.75 17.31
C ARG A 59 -8.41 -4.49 18.19
N ALA A 60 -7.57 -3.51 17.87
CA ALA A 60 -7.54 -2.22 18.54
C ALA A 60 -8.76 -1.38 18.17
N TRP A 61 -9.11 -1.27 16.89
CA TRP A 61 -10.20 -0.41 16.43
C TRP A 61 -10.93 -0.99 15.20
N PRO A 62 -11.86 -1.93 15.40
CA PRO A 62 -12.56 -2.58 14.30
C PRO A 62 -13.49 -1.60 13.57
N LYS A 63 -13.83 -1.92 12.32
CA LYS A 63 -14.76 -1.12 11.52
C LYS A 63 -16.12 -1.03 12.23
N GLY A 64 -16.63 0.20 12.36
CA GLY A 64 -17.90 0.48 13.05
C GLY A 64 -17.78 0.75 14.55
N ALA A 65 -16.65 0.46 15.18
CA ALA A 65 -16.44 0.86 16.57
C ALA A 65 -16.19 2.37 16.68
N TRP A 66 -16.80 3.01 17.68
CA TRP A 66 -16.68 4.45 17.89
C TRP A 66 -15.35 4.82 18.57
N TRP A 67 -14.84 3.97 19.47
CA TRP A 67 -13.58 4.20 20.19
C TRP A 67 -12.59 3.04 20.03
N PRO A 68 -11.28 3.32 19.90
CA PRO A 68 -10.23 2.31 19.93
C PRO A 68 -10.04 1.75 21.34
N ARG A 69 -9.53 0.52 21.42
CA ARG A 69 -9.12 -0.16 22.66
C ARG A 69 -7.58 -0.26 22.72
N PRO A 70 -6.95 -0.07 23.88
CA PRO A 70 -5.52 -0.28 24.04
C PRO A 70 -5.17 -1.74 23.75
N ARG A 71 -4.57 -1.99 22.59
CA ARG A 71 -4.09 -3.30 22.14
C ARG A 71 -2.73 -3.12 21.48
N LYS A 72 -1.91 -4.17 21.50
CA LYS A 72 -0.62 -4.17 20.83
C LYS A 72 -0.81 -3.96 19.32
N LEU A 73 -0.06 -3.03 18.76
CA LEU A 73 0.07 -2.78 17.34
C LEU A 73 1.50 -3.12 16.93
N THR A 74 1.65 -3.84 15.81
CA THR A 74 2.94 -4.10 15.21
C THR A 74 2.93 -3.52 13.81
N VAL A 75 4.01 -2.82 13.45
CA VAL A 75 4.21 -2.32 12.08
C VAL A 75 5.51 -2.90 11.58
N CYS A 76 5.43 -3.64 10.47
CA CYS A 76 6.60 -4.16 9.75
C CYS A 76 6.81 -3.33 8.49
N PHE A 77 8.06 -2.97 8.22
CA PHE A 77 8.49 -2.32 6.98
C PHE A 77 9.39 -3.27 6.19
N GLY A 78 8.99 -3.58 4.96
CA GLY A 78 9.76 -4.43 4.06
C GLY A 78 10.88 -3.67 3.36
N ALA A 79 11.67 -4.38 2.55
CA ALA A 79 12.69 -3.77 1.72
C ALA A 79 12.08 -2.81 0.67
N PRO A 80 12.71 -1.67 0.38
CA PRO A 80 12.27 -0.77 -0.68
C PRO A 80 12.29 -1.46 -2.05
N LEU A 81 11.21 -1.33 -2.81
CA LEU A 81 11.07 -1.84 -4.17
C LEU A 81 11.07 -0.69 -5.18
N SER A 82 11.67 -0.91 -6.34
CA SER A 82 11.70 0.04 -7.46
C SER A 82 10.98 -0.52 -8.67
N PHE A 83 10.17 0.32 -9.32
CA PHE A 83 9.41 -0.04 -10.52
C PHE A 83 9.75 0.87 -11.72
N ALA A 84 10.92 1.49 -11.68
CA ALA A 84 11.43 2.37 -12.74
C ALA A 84 11.51 1.68 -14.12
N ALA A 85 12.02 0.45 -14.15
CA ALA A 85 12.17 -0.33 -15.38
C ALA A 85 10.86 -0.98 -15.86
N ARG A 86 9.77 -0.91 -15.08
CA ARG A 86 8.50 -1.54 -15.45
C ARG A 86 7.76 -0.70 -16.49
N GLY A 87 7.24 -1.38 -17.51
CA GLY A 87 6.34 -0.80 -18.50
C GLY A 87 5.07 -0.22 -17.85
N ARG A 88 4.35 0.61 -18.61
CA ARG A 88 3.06 1.19 -18.17
C ARG A 88 1.91 0.44 -18.82
N GLY A 89 0.77 0.44 -18.16
CA GLY A 89 -0.45 -0.18 -18.66
C GLY A 89 -1.15 -0.99 -17.59
N LYS A 90 -2.29 -1.54 -17.95
CA LYS A 90 -3.14 -2.31 -17.04
C LYS A 90 -2.41 -3.54 -16.52
N GLU A 91 -1.81 -4.32 -17.41
CA GLU A 91 -1.08 -5.55 -17.07
C GLU A 91 0.07 -5.31 -16.09
N ALA A 92 0.94 -4.34 -16.38
CA ALA A 92 2.03 -3.97 -15.48
C ALA A 92 1.52 -3.51 -14.11
N ALA A 93 0.41 -2.77 -14.07
CA ALA A 93 -0.18 -2.31 -12.82
C ALA A 93 -0.70 -3.47 -11.95
N PHE A 94 -1.31 -4.50 -12.56
CA PHE A 94 -1.70 -5.71 -11.86
C PHE A 94 -0.49 -6.48 -11.34
N ALA A 95 0.54 -6.67 -12.16
CA ALA A 95 1.75 -7.37 -11.76
C ALA A 95 2.46 -6.68 -10.58
N ILE A 96 2.62 -5.36 -10.64
CA ILE A 96 3.22 -4.57 -9.55
C ILE A 96 2.37 -4.67 -8.28
N SER A 97 1.05 -4.61 -8.41
CA SER A 97 0.13 -4.73 -7.26
C SER A 97 0.25 -6.10 -6.59
N ALA A 98 0.34 -7.18 -7.37
CA ALA A 98 0.50 -8.53 -6.85
C ALA A 98 1.86 -8.73 -6.16
N GLU A 99 2.94 -8.19 -6.75
CA GLU A 99 4.28 -8.21 -6.15
C GLU A 99 4.33 -7.45 -4.81
N LEU A 100 3.69 -6.28 -4.76
CA LEU A 100 3.56 -5.51 -3.53
C LEU A 100 2.70 -6.22 -2.48
N GLU A 101 1.63 -6.89 -2.90
CA GLU A 101 0.81 -7.69 -1.99
C GLU A 101 1.63 -8.81 -1.36
N ALA A 102 2.40 -9.55 -2.16
CA ALA A 102 3.27 -10.62 -1.67
C ALA A 102 4.30 -10.07 -0.67
N ALA A 103 4.98 -8.97 -1.01
CA ALA A 103 5.97 -8.34 -0.12
C ALA A 103 5.36 -7.88 1.22
N VAL A 104 4.14 -7.35 1.22
CA VAL A 104 3.44 -6.99 2.47
C VAL A 104 3.05 -8.24 3.27
N ARG A 105 2.65 -9.33 2.61
CA ARG A 105 2.31 -10.60 3.28
C ARG A 105 3.52 -11.27 3.92
N GLU A 106 4.70 -11.13 3.33
CA GLU A 106 5.95 -11.71 3.83
C GLU A 106 6.61 -10.86 4.93
N CYS A 107 6.24 -9.58 5.05
CA CYS A 107 6.70 -8.71 6.14
C CYS A 107 6.19 -9.22 7.50
N GLN A 108 7.11 -9.55 8.41
CA GLN A 108 6.84 -9.97 9.80
C GLN A 108 7.43 -8.98 10.80
#